data_AF-A0A257XJ52-F1
#
_entry.id   AF-A0A257XJ52-F1
#
_cell.length_a   1.000
_cell.length_b   1.000
_cell.length_c   1.000
_cell.angle_alpha   90.00
_cell.angle_beta   90.00
_cell.angle_gamma   90.00
#
_symmetry.space_group_name_H-M   'P 1'
#
loop_
_entity.id
_entity.type
_entity.pdbx_description
1 polymer ?
#
loop_
_entity_poly.entity_id
_entity_poly.type
_entity_poly.pdbx_seq_one_letter_code
_entity_poly.pdbx_strand_id
1 'polypeptide(L)'
;MKNFIFASTALSGVLLLLLSLASENTALFARSYPLLLGLNVAVALGLLGLVTWLVAHLLREHRAAVFGSRLKLRLFAAFAALAVAPGALIYVLSVNFVSRSVDSWFNVRIEQALEGGLILGRNTLDYLSADLLEKARTMARDLSDTPLLKRSARLDVLREQAGVESATLFSPQGQVVTTSSSATRLVPSLPSPSQLRQARQGMGLTTVDTDSNDGLTVRALVFIGGATLASDAPVLQLLQPLPASLALNAEAVQSAYRDYQELSLARAGLKRIFALTLTLALLLALLSALAVAFVISRRMSAPLSILARGTDAVMQGDFSPIPALATRDELGTLTQSFRRMTEQLNDARAQAERSRSETEAARTYLEGVLGNLSTGVLAFSPSTRLRAANQGALAILDDRLEGWEDIALAQWPRHPELRDTILAAIDEGQESWSRQIDIADPFGPGKTLLLRGSQLPQAGGGGFVVVFDDITQLIAAQRSAAWGEVARRLAHEIKNPLTPIQLSAERLQFKLSDKLDEDGRRLLARATSTIVDQVEAMKNMVNSFRDYARLPQPVLTPLDLNRLVDEVLGLYSKARGTGLGLAIVKKIVDEHDGRIEIENIAPQGAEIRIALPLAA
;
A
#
# COMPACT_ATOMS: atom_id res chain seq x y z
N MET A 1 12.73 18.32 -0.52
CA MET A 1 12.78 18.31 0.97
C MET A 1 13.89 17.43 1.53
N LYS A 2 13.99 16.13 1.20
CA LYS A 2 15.10 15.26 1.68
C LYS A 2 16.49 15.84 1.39
N ASN A 3 16.78 16.16 0.14
CA ASN A 3 18.09 16.69 -0.28
C ASN A 3 18.39 18.05 0.36
N PHE A 4 17.36 18.86 0.61
CA PHE A 4 17.50 20.15 1.28
C PHE A 4 17.90 19.99 2.75
N ILE A 5 17.28 19.03 3.48
CA ILE A 5 17.63 18.74 4.88
C ILE A 5 19.08 18.26 4.96
N PHE A 6 19.50 17.32 4.11
CA PHE A 6 20.88 16.84 4.08
C PHE A 6 21.88 17.95 3.74
N ALA A 7 21.58 18.79 2.75
CA ALA A 7 22.42 19.92 2.39
C ALA A 7 22.53 20.95 3.53
N SER A 8 21.43 21.24 4.22
CA SER A 8 21.41 22.16 5.36
C SER A 8 22.21 21.62 6.55
N THR A 9 22.12 20.32 6.84
CA THR A 9 22.92 19.69 7.89
C THR A 9 24.41 19.72 7.56
N ALA A 10 24.78 19.41 6.31
CA ALA A 10 26.17 19.46 5.86
C ALA A 10 26.74 20.89 5.90
N LEU A 11 25.96 21.87 5.41
CA LEU A 11 26.32 23.28 5.47
C LEU A 11 26.52 23.74 6.92
N SER A 12 25.61 23.36 7.81
CA SER A 12 25.73 23.66 9.24
C SER A 12 27.00 23.08 9.87
N GLY A 13 27.39 21.86 9.50
CA GLY A 13 28.63 21.24 9.99
C GLY A 13 29.87 21.99 9.51
N VAL A 14 29.91 22.39 8.23
CA VAL A 14 31.00 23.18 7.65
C VAL A 14 31.10 24.55 8.31
N LEU A 15 29.98 25.22 8.56
CA LEU A 15 29.96 26.55 9.18
C LEU A 15 30.37 26.53 10.65
N LEU A 16 30.04 25.47 11.39
CA LEU A 16 30.53 25.27 12.75
C LEU A 16 32.03 24.98 12.77
N LEU A 17 32.53 24.18 11.83
CA LEU A 17 33.96 23.90 11.69
C LEU A 17 34.75 25.18 11.36
N LEU A 18 34.25 26.00 10.43
CA LEU A 18 34.83 27.30 10.11
C LEU A 18 34.77 28.28 11.30
N LEU A 19 33.69 28.28 12.08
CA LEU A 19 33.59 29.10 13.29
C LEU A 19 34.58 28.66 14.37
N SER A 20 34.82 27.35 14.51
CA SER A 20 35.83 26.79 15.42
C SER A 20 37.24 27.19 14.99
N LEU A 21 37.59 27.03 13.71
CA LEU A 21 38.90 27.41 13.16
C LEU A 21 39.15 28.92 13.27
N ALA A 22 38.11 29.74 13.08
CA ALA A 22 38.22 31.19 13.23
C ALA A 22 38.51 31.60 14.68
N SER A 23 38.12 30.79 15.68
CA SER A 23 38.36 31.06 17.10
C SER A 23 39.83 30.91 17.52
N GLU A 24 40.68 30.29 16.72
CA GLU A 24 42.10 30.05 17.05
C GLU A 24 43.06 31.14 16.55
N ASN A 25 42.65 31.97 15.58
CA ASN A 25 43.54 32.94 14.93
C ASN A 25 43.06 34.39 15.12
N THR A 26 43.79 35.18 15.92
CA THR A 26 43.42 36.54 16.36
C THR A 26 43.09 37.51 15.20
N ALA A 27 43.78 37.40 14.05
CA ALA A 27 43.57 38.28 12.90
C ALA A 27 42.35 37.88 12.04
N LEU A 28 42.13 36.58 11.83
CA LEU A 28 40.95 36.06 11.13
C LEU A 28 39.69 36.14 12.02
N PHE A 29 39.88 36.04 13.34
CA PHE A 29 38.84 36.17 14.34
C PHE A 29 38.16 37.55 14.26
N ALA A 30 38.93 38.64 14.30
CA ALA A 30 38.37 39.99 14.34
C ALA A 30 37.53 40.34 13.08
N ARG A 31 37.88 39.80 11.91
CA ARG A 31 37.23 40.14 10.64
C ARG A 31 36.09 39.20 10.26
N SER A 32 36.25 37.89 10.51
CA SER A 32 35.34 36.86 10.00
C SER A 32 34.36 36.33 11.04
N TYR A 33 34.68 36.44 12.34
CA TYR A 33 33.83 35.94 13.42
C TYR A 33 32.39 36.48 13.42
N PRO A 34 32.13 37.80 13.30
CA PRO A 34 30.76 38.32 13.31
C PRO A 34 29.94 37.86 12.09
N LEU A 35 30.58 37.73 10.92
CA LEU A 35 29.93 37.22 9.71
C LEU A 35 29.58 35.74 9.87
N LEU A 36 30.53 34.92 10.33
CA LEU A 36 30.32 33.48 10.57
C LEU A 36 29.26 33.24 11.64
N LEU A 37 29.25 34.04 12.71
CA LEU A 37 28.23 33.98 13.75
C LEU A 37 26.85 34.34 13.19
N GLY A 38 26.75 35.47 12.46
CA GLY A 38 25.50 35.89 11.83
C GLY A 38 24.95 34.85 10.84
N LEU A 39 25.84 34.23 10.06
CA LEU A 39 25.45 33.20 9.09
C LEU A 39 25.02 31.88 9.77
N ASN A 40 25.70 31.46 10.84
CA ASN A 40 25.25 30.32 11.65
C ASN A 40 23.89 30.59 12.33
N VAL A 41 23.67 31.80 12.84
CA VAL A 41 22.38 32.21 13.42
C VAL A 41 21.28 32.20 12.36
N ALA A 42 21.55 32.70 11.15
CA ALA A 42 20.61 32.65 10.04
C ALA A 42 20.24 31.21 9.65
N VAL A 43 21.21 30.30 9.57
CA VAL A 43 20.98 28.87 9.33
C VAL A 43 20.18 28.24 10.47
N ALA A 44 20.50 28.56 11.72
CA ALA A 44 19.78 28.07 12.89
C ALA A 44 18.31 28.51 12.88
N LEU A 45 18.04 29.78 12.55
CA LEU A 45 16.67 30.30 12.41
C LEU A 45 15.91 29.63 11.25
N GLY A 46 16.58 29.41 10.11
CA GLY A 46 16.00 28.69 8.98
C GLY A 46 15.64 27.24 9.33
N LEU A 47 16.54 26.53 10.01
CA LEU A 47 16.30 25.18 10.51
C LEU A 47 15.22 25.15 11.59
N LEU A 48 15.18 26.12 12.51
CA LEU A 48 14.15 26.25 13.52
C LEU A 48 12.77 26.43 12.86
N GLY A 49 12.66 27.32 11.88
CA GLY A 49 11.44 27.52 11.11
C GLY A 49 11.00 26.24 10.39
N LEU A 50 11.94 25.54 9.74
CA LEU A 50 11.68 24.26 9.09
C LEU A 50 11.19 23.21 10.08
N VAL A 51 11.90 22.98 11.19
CA VAL A 51 11.53 21.98 12.21
C VAL A 51 10.18 22.33 12.83
N THR A 52 9.92 23.60 13.15
CA THR A 52 8.63 24.06 13.68
C THR A 52 7.51 23.79 12.68
N TRP A 53 7.73 24.06 11.40
CA TRP A 53 6.78 23.75 10.34
C TRP A 53 6.54 22.23 10.21
N LEU A 54 7.60 21.41 10.26
CA LEU A 54 7.50 19.94 10.19
C LEU A 54 6.71 19.37 11.37
N VAL A 55 6.98 19.85 12.58
CA VAL A 55 6.26 19.44 13.81
C VAL A 55 4.81 19.90 13.76
N ALA A 56 4.54 21.15 13.37
CA ALA A 56 3.18 21.66 13.23
C ALA A 56 2.37 20.87 12.19
N HIS A 57 2.99 20.53 11.06
CA HIS A 57 2.39 19.69 10.04
C HIS A 57 2.06 18.29 10.57
N LEU A 58 2.99 17.66 11.29
CA LEU A 58 2.79 16.35 11.91
C LEU A 58 1.66 16.34 12.96
N LEU A 59 1.60 17.38 13.80
CA LEU A 59 0.54 17.55 14.79
C LEU A 59 -0.83 17.80 14.12
N ARG A 60 -0.87 18.53 13.01
CA ARG A 60 -2.08 18.70 12.20
C ARG A 60 -2.54 17.37 11.58
N GLU A 61 -1.63 16.59 10.99
CA GLU A 61 -1.96 15.25 10.47
C GLU A 61 -2.52 14.33 11.58
N HIS A 62 -1.95 14.42 12.78
CA HIS A 62 -2.41 13.65 13.94
C HIS A 62 -3.80 14.08 14.44
N ARG A 63 -4.06 15.39 14.51
CA ARG A 63 -5.38 15.94 14.86
C ARG A 63 -6.44 15.62 13.81
N ALA A 64 -6.07 15.61 12.53
CA ALA A 64 -6.93 15.23 11.42
C ALA A 64 -7.18 13.70 11.31
N ALA A 65 -6.70 12.91 12.29
CA ALA A 65 -6.84 11.47 12.35
C ALA A 65 -6.42 10.72 11.06
N VAL A 66 -5.46 11.29 10.31
CA VAL A 66 -4.96 10.66 9.09
C VAL A 66 -4.33 9.32 9.46
N PHE A 67 -4.68 8.27 8.71
CA PHE A 67 -4.18 6.93 8.94
C PHE A 67 -2.63 6.89 8.93
N GLY A 68 -2.03 6.26 9.94
CA GLY A 68 -0.57 6.20 10.12
C GLY A 68 0.06 7.40 10.84
N SER A 69 -0.66 8.50 11.09
CA SER A 69 -0.14 9.68 11.79
C SER A 69 0.35 9.40 13.22
N ARG A 70 -0.32 8.48 13.95
CA ARG A 70 0.08 8.05 15.29
C ARG A 70 1.47 7.41 15.30
N LEU A 71 1.75 6.56 14.31
CA LEU A 71 3.05 5.90 14.18
C LEU A 71 4.14 6.91 13.84
N LYS A 72 3.89 7.82 12.88
CA LYS A 72 4.83 8.90 12.54
C LYS A 72 5.20 9.74 13.77
N LEU A 73 4.21 10.12 14.58
CA LEU A 73 4.41 10.93 15.79
C LEU A 73 5.22 10.18 16.85
N ARG A 74 4.88 8.91 17.10
CA ARG A 74 5.60 8.07 18.08
C ARG A 74 7.07 7.85 17.68
N LEU A 75 7.34 7.53 16.41
CA LEU A 75 8.70 7.38 15.91
C LEU A 75 9.48 8.70 15.96
N PHE A 76 8.86 9.81 15.54
CA PHE A 76 9.49 11.12 15.62
C PHE A 76 9.82 11.50 17.08
N ALA A 77 8.90 11.30 18.01
CA ALA A 77 9.12 11.56 19.43
C ALA A 77 10.25 10.71 20.01
N ALA A 78 10.32 9.42 19.65
CA ALA A 78 11.39 8.53 20.09
C ALA A 78 12.77 8.99 19.58
N PHE A 79 12.89 9.31 18.30
CA PHE A 79 14.15 9.82 17.73
C PHE A 79 14.51 11.22 18.27
N ALA A 80 13.52 12.09 18.49
CA ALA A 80 13.73 13.40 19.09
C ALA A 80 14.26 13.29 20.52
N ALA A 81 13.68 12.41 21.34
CA ALA A 81 14.18 12.14 22.70
C ALA A 81 15.62 11.61 22.68
N LEU A 82 15.92 10.69 21.76
CA LEU A 82 17.27 10.14 21.58
C LEU A 82 18.30 11.19 21.15
N ALA A 83 17.89 12.21 20.38
CA ALA A 83 18.76 13.29 19.97
C ALA A 83 18.95 14.36 21.06
N VAL A 84 17.86 14.75 21.74
CA VAL A 84 17.87 15.86 22.70
C VAL A 84 18.54 15.48 24.02
N ALA A 85 18.24 14.30 24.58
CA ALA A 85 18.66 13.98 25.94
C ALA A 85 20.19 13.86 26.09
N PRO A 86 20.93 13.10 25.25
CA PRO A 86 22.39 13.05 25.34
C PRO A 86 23.04 14.39 24.97
N GLY A 87 22.49 15.11 23.99
CA GLY A 87 23.01 16.41 23.56
C GLY A 87 22.94 17.46 24.66
N ALA A 88 21.81 17.54 25.37
CA ALA A 88 21.64 18.45 26.50
C ALA A 88 22.58 18.13 27.66
N LEU A 89 22.77 16.84 27.97
CA LEU A 89 23.70 16.40 29.01
C LEU A 89 25.14 16.82 28.70
N ILE A 90 25.61 16.54 27.47
CA ILE A 90 26.95 16.92 27.02
C ILE A 90 27.11 18.43 27.08
N TYR A 91 26.12 19.20 26.62
CA TYR A 91 26.18 20.67 26.67
C TYR A 91 26.35 21.22 28.08
N VAL A 92 25.55 20.74 29.04
CA VAL A 92 25.66 21.18 30.45
C VAL A 92 27.04 20.85 31.00
N LEU A 93 27.56 19.65 30.72
CA LEU A 93 28.90 19.25 31.13
C LEU A 93 29.99 20.14 30.49
N SER A 94 29.91 20.37 29.18
CA SER A 94 30.89 21.17 28.42
C SER A 94 30.92 22.63 28.88
N VAL A 95 29.76 23.28 29.03
CA VAL A 95 29.69 24.68 29.50
C VAL A 95 30.23 24.80 30.92
N ASN A 96 29.89 23.85 31.80
CA ASN A 96 30.39 23.84 33.18
C ASN A 96 31.91 23.62 33.22
N PHE A 97 32.41 22.65 32.45
CA PHE A 97 33.84 22.37 32.33
C PHE A 97 34.61 23.61 31.82
N VAL A 98 34.16 24.22 30.72
CA VAL A 98 34.82 25.40 30.15
C VAL A 98 34.76 26.59 31.11
N SER A 99 33.61 26.87 31.72
CA SER A 99 33.50 27.99 32.67
C SER A 99 34.43 27.80 33.87
N ARG A 100 34.45 26.60 34.48
CA ARG A 100 35.32 26.32 35.63
C ARG A 100 36.80 26.31 35.26
N SER A 101 37.14 25.81 34.08
CA SER A 101 38.53 25.78 33.60
C SER A 101 39.05 27.19 33.33
N VAL A 102 38.26 28.05 32.70
CA VAL A 102 38.63 29.46 32.55
C VAL A 102 38.75 30.14 33.92
N ASP A 103 37.85 29.86 34.86
CA ASP A 103 37.94 30.44 36.20
C ASP A 103 39.17 30.03 37.00
N SER A 104 39.65 28.79 36.83
CA SER A 104 40.81 28.29 37.55
C SER A 104 42.13 28.91 37.06
N TRP A 105 42.22 29.28 35.77
CA TRP A 105 43.38 29.95 35.19
C TRP A 105 43.45 31.44 35.60
N PHE A 106 42.30 32.07 35.85
CA PHE A 106 42.20 33.46 36.31
C PHE A 106 41.80 33.55 37.79
N ASN A 107 42.50 32.76 38.62
CA ASN A 107 42.24 32.74 40.05
C ASN A 107 42.98 33.86 40.79
N VAL A 108 42.45 34.24 41.94
CA VAL A 108 42.99 35.29 42.81
C VAL A 108 44.42 34.97 43.29
N ARG A 109 44.84 33.70 43.31
CA ARG A 109 46.19 33.32 43.77
C ARG A 109 47.28 33.72 42.79
N ILE A 110 47.01 33.62 41.48
CA ILE A 110 47.97 34.05 40.44
C ILE A 110 48.11 35.57 40.46
N GLU A 111 46.99 36.28 40.58
CA GLU A 111 46.97 37.74 40.73
C GLU A 111 47.74 38.17 41.99
N GLN A 112 47.46 37.55 43.15
CA GLN A 112 48.16 37.82 44.41
C GLN A 112 49.65 37.46 44.34
N ALA A 113 50.05 36.42 43.61
CA ALA A 113 51.45 36.05 43.46
C ALA A 113 52.22 37.09 42.62
N LEU A 114 51.63 37.57 41.53
CA LEU A 114 52.21 38.60 40.67
C LEU A 114 52.23 39.97 41.37
N GLU A 115 51.12 40.36 42.01
CA GLU A 115 51.03 41.58 42.83
C GLU A 115 52.02 41.54 44.00
N GLY A 116 52.11 40.41 44.71
CA GLY A 116 53.09 40.21 45.77
C GLY A 116 54.54 40.32 45.28
N GLY A 117 54.84 39.81 44.08
CA GLY A 117 56.14 39.99 43.44
C GLY A 117 56.45 41.45 43.10
N LEU A 118 55.46 42.19 42.61
CA LEU A 118 55.58 43.62 42.31
C LEU A 118 55.80 44.45 43.59
N ILE A 119 55.02 44.17 44.64
CA ILE A 119 55.15 44.81 45.96
C ILE A 119 56.53 44.51 46.55
N LEU A 120 57.00 43.26 46.47
CA LEU A 120 58.33 42.88 46.93
C LEU A 120 59.44 43.65 46.19
N GLY A 121 59.33 43.74 44.86
CA GLY A 121 60.26 44.52 44.05
C GLY A 121 60.28 46.00 44.46
N ARG A 122 59.09 46.61 44.59
CA ARG A 122 58.94 48.01 45.01
C ARG A 122 59.47 48.26 46.42
N ASN A 123 59.13 47.41 47.39
CA ASN A 123 59.62 47.52 48.76
C ASN A 123 61.14 47.37 48.84
N THR A 124 61.72 46.51 48.00
CA THR A 124 63.18 46.36 47.90
C THR A 124 63.83 47.65 47.37
N LEU A 125 63.23 48.28 46.34
CA LEU A 125 63.69 49.57 45.82
C LEU A 125 63.56 50.70 46.84
N ASP A 126 62.44 50.76 47.55
CA ASP A 126 62.20 51.75 48.59
C ASP A 126 63.19 51.57 49.75
N TYR A 127 63.48 50.33 50.14
CA TYR A 127 64.51 50.00 51.13
C TYR A 127 65.91 50.43 50.68
N LEU A 128 66.32 50.07 49.46
CA LEU A 128 67.63 50.47 48.91
C LEU A 128 67.76 52.00 48.81
N SER A 129 66.67 52.69 48.43
CA SER A 129 66.63 54.14 48.35
C SER A 129 66.75 54.79 49.73
N ALA A 130 66.00 54.29 50.72
CA ALA A 130 66.06 54.79 52.09
C ALA A 130 67.42 54.55 52.74
N ASP A 131 68.00 53.36 52.57
CA ASP A 131 69.34 53.00 53.05
C ASP A 131 70.41 53.92 52.44
N LEU A 132 70.36 54.15 51.12
CA LEU A 132 71.30 55.04 50.46
C LEU A 132 71.16 56.50 50.94
N LEU A 133 69.93 56.96 51.18
CA LEU A 133 69.68 58.30 51.72
C LEU A 133 70.22 58.46 53.15
N GLU A 134 70.06 57.44 53.99
CA GLU A 134 70.57 57.44 55.36
C GLU A 134 72.11 57.43 55.38
N LYS A 135 72.74 56.62 54.52
CA LYS A 135 74.19 56.65 54.27
C LYS A 135 74.64 58.04 53.82
N ALA A 136 73.94 58.65 52.86
CA ALA A 136 74.23 60.01 52.38
C ALA A 136 74.11 61.06 53.49
N ARG A 137 73.10 60.97 54.35
CA ARG A 137 72.94 61.87 55.51
C ARG A 137 74.06 61.70 56.53
N THR A 138 74.47 60.48 56.81
CA THR A 138 75.55 60.18 57.75
C THR A 138 76.89 60.70 57.23
N MET A 139 77.18 60.44 55.95
CA MET A 139 78.36 60.97 55.27
C MET A 139 78.36 62.50 55.21
N ALA A 140 77.21 63.12 54.94
CA ALA A 140 77.07 64.58 54.90
C ALA A 140 77.39 65.23 56.26
N ARG A 141 76.96 64.63 57.39
CA ARG A 141 77.29 65.13 58.73
C ARG A 141 78.79 64.99 59.06
N ASP A 142 79.41 63.86 58.72
CA ASP A 142 80.85 63.70 58.96
C ASP A 142 81.70 64.64 58.06
N LEU A 143 81.21 64.93 56.84
CA LEU A 143 81.84 65.90 55.94
C LEU A 143 81.60 67.36 56.36
N SER A 144 80.53 67.68 57.09
CA SER A 144 80.32 69.04 57.62
C SER A 144 81.35 69.39 58.68
N ASP A 145 81.77 68.41 59.48
CA ASP A 145 82.75 68.58 60.57
C ASP A 145 84.20 68.51 60.07
N THR A 146 84.41 68.09 58.81
CA THR A 146 85.74 67.97 58.19
C THR A 146 86.17 69.26 57.46
N PRO A 147 87.39 69.79 57.69
CA PRO A 147 87.92 70.95 56.97
C PRO A 147 88.03 70.73 55.45
N LEU A 148 87.75 71.77 54.65
CA LEU A 148 87.71 71.75 53.17
C LEU A 148 88.89 71.02 52.51
N LEU A 149 90.12 71.26 52.98
CA LEU A 149 91.37 70.68 52.45
C LEU A 149 91.49 69.15 52.64
N LYS A 150 90.74 68.57 53.59
CA LYS A 150 90.76 67.12 53.88
C LYS A 150 89.51 66.38 53.38
N ARG A 151 88.53 67.10 52.80
CA ARG A 151 87.25 66.51 52.39
C ARG A 151 87.39 65.48 51.27
N SER A 152 88.34 65.62 50.35
CA SER A 152 88.55 64.65 49.27
C SER A 152 89.01 63.28 49.80
N ALA A 153 90.04 63.25 50.65
CA ALA A 153 90.53 62.02 51.28
C ALA A 153 89.50 61.41 52.24
N ARG A 154 88.74 62.25 52.98
CA ARG A 154 87.68 61.76 53.87
C ARG A 154 86.50 61.18 53.10
N LEU A 155 86.13 61.77 51.96
CA LEU A 155 85.07 61.28 51.08
C LEU A 155 85.38 59.87 50.55
N ASP A 156 86.64 59.60 50.22
CA ASP A 156 87.07 58.29 49.72
C ASP A 156 86.94 57.19 50.79
N VAL A 157 87.42 57.48 52.01
CA VAL A 157 87.25 56.58 53.17
C VAL A 157 85.77 56.34 53.48
N LEU A 158 84.96 57.40 53.47
CA LEU A 158 83.53 57.30 53.75
C LEU A 158 82.78 56.50 52.68
N ARG A 159 83.13 56.65 51.40
CA ARG A 159 82.56 55.86 50.31
C ARG A 159 82.87 54.37 50.48
N GLU A 160 84.13 54.05 50.78
CA GLU A 160 84.57 52.67 50.98
C GLU A 160 83.91 52.04 52.22
N GLN A 161 83.81 52.78 53.33
CA GLN A 161 83.10 52.34 54.54
C GLN A 161 81.60 52.14 54.34
N ALA A 162 80.94 53.03 53.59
CA ALA A 162 79.51 52.94 53.29
C ALA A 162 79.17 51.88 52.23
N GLY A 163 80.19 51.34 51.54
CA GLY A 163 80.03 50.35 50.48
C GLY A 163 79.30 50.89 49.25
N VAL A 164 79.46 52.18 48.94
CA VAL A 164 78.76 52.86 47.83
C VAL A 164 79.67 52.92 46.60
N GLU A 165 79.09 52.82 45.40
CA GLU A 165 79.87 52.79 44.16
C GLU A 165 80.58 54.13 43.90
N SER A 166 79.87 55.24 44.03
CA SER A 166 80.47 56.56 43.92
C SER A 166 79.83 57.61 44.83
N ALA A 167 80.65 58.56 45.25
CA ALA A 167 80.28 59.69 46.06
C ALA A 167 80.87 60.97 45.45
N THR A 168 80.04 61.95 45.11
CA THR A 168 80.45 63.19 44.44
C THR A 168 79.93 64.40 45.20
N LEU A 169 80.79 65.37 45.44
CA LEU A 169 80.43 66.63 46.03
C LEU A 169 80.21 67.67 44.93
N PHE A 170 79.06 68.31 44.93
CA PHE A 170 78.69 69.37 43.99
C PHE A 170 78.64 70.73 44.69
N SER A 171 79.02 71.78 43.97
CA SER A 171 78.83 73.17 44.40
C SER A 171 77.33 73.53 44.35
N PRO A 172 76.92 74.65 44.99
CA PRO A 172 75.56 75.16 44.88
C PRO A 172 75.13 75.47 43.43
N GLN A 173 76.08 75.69 42.52
CA GLN A 173 75.85 75.93 41.10
C GLN A 173 75.89 74.63 40.27
N GLY A 174 76.05 73.47 40.90
CA GLY A 174 76.06 72.15 40.24
C GLY A 174 77.40 71.74 39.64
N GLN A 175 78.50 72.42 39.98
CA GLN A 175 79.85 72.06 39.51
C GLN A 175 80.46 70.98 40.42
N VAL A 176 81.19 70.03 39.84
CA VAL A 176 81.88 68.98 40.61
C VAL A 176 83.01 69.60 41.43
N VAL A 177 82.95 69.47 42.76
CA VAL A 177 83.99 69.90 43.70
C VAL A 177 85.00 68.79 43.93
N THR A 178 84.51 67.58 44.22
CA THR A 178 85.35 66.38 44.38
C THR A 178 84.52 65.14 44.07
N THR A 179 85.17 64.07 43.63
CA THR A 179 84.50 62.78 43.34
C THR A 179 85.37 61.63 43.85
N SER A 180 84.74 60.60 44.40
CA SER A 180 85.34 59.31 44.74
C SER A 180 84.47 58.21 44.11
N SER A 181 85.10 57.20 43.52
CA SER A 181 84.43 56.15 42.74
C SER A 181 85.23 54.85 42.83
N SER A 182 84.55 53.71 42.81
CA SER A 182 85.15 52.41 43.12
C SER A 182 86.06 51.81 42.03
N ALA A 183 85.96 52.24 40.76
CA ALA A 183 86.94 52.02 39.66
C ALA A 183 86.30 52.16 38.25
N THR A 184 84.98 52.04 38.12
CA THR A 184 84.32 51.91 36.80
C THR A 184 83.92 53.23 36.14
N ARG A 185 83.88 54.34 36.89
CA ARG A 185 83.34 55.62 36.39
C ARG A 185 84.17 56.81 36.86
N LEU A 186 84.83 57.48 35.91
CA LEU A 186 85.69 58.66 36.13
C LEU A 186 84.92 59.99 36.07
N VAL A 187 83.77 60.01 35.38
CA VAL A 187 82.91 61.19 35.23
C VAL A 187 81.59 60.93 35.95
N PRO A 188 81.23 61.73 36.98
CA PRO A 188 79.99 61.54 37.71
C PRO A 188 78.78 61.95 36.85
N SER A 189 77.69 61.20 36.97
CA SER A 189 76.43 61.61 36.34
C SER A 189 75.90 62.86 37.05
N LEU A 190 75.65 63.92 36.28
CA LEU A 190 75.24 65.22 36.80
C LEU A 190 73.76 65.17 37.25
N PRO A 191 73.43 65.71 38.44
CA PRO A 191 72.05 65.86 38.85
C PRO A 191 71.38 67.01 38.09
N SER A 192 70.09 66.85 37.77
CA SER A 192 69.34 67.89 37.08
C SER A 192 69.09 69.10 38.00
N PRO A 193 68.91 70.33 37.45
CA PRO A 193 68.61 71.52 38.24
C PRO A 193 67.31 71.41 39.07
N SER A 194 66.35 70.58 38.65
CA SER A 194 65.16 70.26 39.45
C SER A 194 65.47 69.33 40.62
N GLN A 195 66.27 68.28 40.41
CA GLN A 195 66.72 67.37 41.48
C GLN A 195 67.51 68.11 42.56
N LEU A 196 68.43 69.00 42.18
CA LEU A 196 69.18 69.83 43.14
C LEU A 196 68.28 70.77 43.95
N ARG A 197 67.26 71.37 43.33
CA ARG A 197 66.28 72.22 44.05
C ARG A 197 65.40 71.42 45.00
N GLN A 198 64.93 70.25 44.58
CA GLN A 198 64.12 69.37 45.42
C GLN A 198 64.91 68.81 46.61
N ALA A 199 66.16 68.40 46.40
CA ALA A 199 67.04 67.95 47.48
C ALA A 199 67.25 69.03 48.56
N ARG A 200 67.29 70.32 48.17
CA ARG A 200 67.38 71.45 49.10
C ARG A 200 66.10 71.67 49.91
N GLN A 201 64.94 71.55 49.28
CA GLN A 201 63.64 71.75 49.94
C GLN A 201 63.30 70.62 50.91
N GLY A 202 63.67 69.38 50.57
CA GLY A 202 63.29 68.18 51.32
C GLY A 202 64.33 67.62 52.31
N MET A 203 65.48 68.30 52.51
CA MET A 203 66.62 67.76 53.28
C MET A 203 67.02 66.35 52.81
N GLY A 204 67.11 66.19 51.49
CA GLY A 204 67.41 64.91 50.84
C GLY A 204 66.48 64.60 49.67
N LEU A 205 66.99 63.94 48.64
CA LEU A 205 66.21 63.39 47.54
C LEU A 205 66.81 62.05 47.10
N THR A 206 65.96 61.06 46.83
CA THR A 206 66.34 59.82 46.17
C THR A 206 65.63 59.69 44.83
N THR A 207 66.37 59.35 43.78
CA THR A 207 65.83 59.04 42.46
C THR A 207 66.44 57.77 41.93
N VAL A 208 65.67 57.02 41.14
CA VAL A 208 66.20 55.91 40.35
C VAL A 208 66.41 56.43 38.95
N ASP A 209 67.66 56.55 38.53
CA ASP A 209 68.03 57.09 37.22
C ASP A 209 68.51 55.94 36.32
N THR A 210 68.08 55.97 35.05
CA THR A 210 68.54 55.04 34.03
C THR A 210 69.83 55.56 33.42
N ASP A 211 70.94 54.85 33.61
CA ASP A 211 72.20 55.22 32.97
C ASP A 211 72.35 54.49 31.63
N SER A 212 72.76 55.24 30.61
CA SER A 212 72.87 54.82 29.21
C SER A 212 73.75 53.59 28.96
N ASN A 213 74.64 53.21 29.88
CA ASN A 213 75.57 52.08 29.74
C ASN A 213 75.56 51.04 30.88
N ASP A 214 74.99 51.33 32.06
CA ASP A 214 75.21 50.53 33.30
C ASP A 214 73.91 50.10 34.01
N GLY A 215 72.76 50.26 33.36
CA GLY A 215 71.46 49.90 33.93
C GLY A 215 70.93 50.94 34.93
N LEU A 216 70.04 50.50 35.81
CA LEU A 216 69.37 51.38 36.78
C LEU A 216 70.30 51.67 37.96
N THR A 217 70.37 52.93 38.38
CA THR A 217 71.15 53.34 39.56
C THR A 217 70.24 54.10 40.52
N VAL A 218 70.37 53.85 41.82
CA VAL A 218 69.77 54.71 42.84
C VAL A 218 70.72 55.84 43.12
N ARG A 219 70.21 57.06 43.02
CA ARG A 219 70.89 58.29 43.35
C ARG A 219 70.30 58.86 44.63
N ALA A 220 71.14 59.18 45.60
CA ALA A 220 70.77 59.97 46.77
C ALA A 220 71.51 61.32 46.75
N LEU A 221 70.77 62.41 46.93
CA LEU A 221 71.29 63.77 47.03
C LEU A 221 71.00 64.32 48.40
N VAL A 222 72.03 64.70 49.14
CA VAL A 222 71.91 65.29 50.49
C VAL A 222 72.75 66.55 50.59
N PHE A 223 72.20 67.56 51.24
CA PHE A 223 72.91 68.80 51.49
C PHE A 223 73.86 68.66 52.68
N ILE A 224 75.08 69.17 52.55
CA ILE A 224 76.04 69.21 53.65
C ILE A 224 75.79 70.47 54.47
N GLY A 225 74.95 70.37 55.48
CA GLY A 225 74.68 71.46 56.41
C GLY A 225 75.81 71.65 57.41
N GLY A 226 76.43 72.84 57.41
CA GLY A 226 77.30 73.33 58.48
C GLY A 226 76.87 74.74 58.92
N ALA A 227 77.65 75.41 59.77
CA ALA A 227 77.37 76.77 60.28
C ALA A 227 77.26 77.89 59.21
N THR A 228 77.27 77.55 57.92
CA THR A 228 77.15 78.44 56.77
C THR A 228 75.70 78.54 56.28
N LEU A 229 75.27 79.75 55.88
CA LEU A 229 73.96 80.03 55.28
C LEU A 229 73.58 78.99 54.21
N ALA A 230 72.32 78.55 54.22
CA ALA A 230 71.79 77.47 53.38
C ALA A 230 71.91 77.71 51.86
N SER A 231 72.33 78.91 51.41
CA SER A 231 72.51 79.25 50.00
C SER A 231 73.80 78.70 49.38
N ASP A 232 74.85 78.47 50.17
CA ASP A 232 76.20 78.16 49.66
C ASP A 232 76.74 76.78 50.03
N ALA A 233 75.97 75.94 50.73
CA ALA A 233 76.50 74.64 51.10
C ALA A 233 76.48 73.62 49.94
N PRO A 234 77.50 72.75 49.89
CA PRO A 234 77.65 71.79 48.81
C PRO A 234 76.67 70.63 48.95
N VAL A 235 76.36 69.98 47.83
CA VAL A 235 75.45 68.82 47.77
C VAL A 235 76.28 67.56 47.60
N LEU A 236 76.13 66.61 48.50
CA LEU A 236 76.66 65.26 48.38
C LEU A 236 75.71 64.41 47.53
N GLN A 237 76.25 63.81 46.48
CA GLN A 237 75.59 62.78 45.69
C GLN A 237 76.22 61.44 46.01
N LEU A 238 75.38 60.45 46.29
CA LEU A 238 75.75 59.04 46.30
C LEU A 238 75.07 58.32 45.13
N LEU A 239 75.79 57.43 44.47
CA LEU A 239 75.25 56.54 43.45
C LEU A 239 75.50 55.09 43.84
N GLN A 240 74.48 54.26 43.69
CA GLN A 240 74.56 52.82 43.89
C GLN A 240 73.85 52.10 42.73
N PRO A 241 74.50 51.11 42.08
CA PRO A 241 73.90 50.40 40.97
C PRO A 241 72.89 49.38 41.49
N LEU A 242 71.74 49.26 40.83
CA LEU A 242 70.81 48.17 41.10
C LEU A 242 71.40 46.86 40.57
N PRO A 243 71.27 45.75 41.30
CA PRO A 243 71.55 44.44 40.74
C PRO A 243 70.74 44.23 39.46
N ALA A 244 71.41 43.86 38.35
CA ALA A 244 70.75 43.66 37.06
C ALA A 244 69.62 42.60 37.14
N SER A 245 69.77 41.61 38.03
CA SER A 245 68.73 40.63 38.31
C SER A 245 67.46 41.23 38.90
N LEU A 246 67.56 42.26 39.75
CA LEU A 246 66.39 42.93 40.32
C LEU A 246 65.66 43.73 39.23
N ALA A 247 66.39 44.44 38.37
CA ALA A 247 65.82 45.20 37.27
C ALA A 247 65.10 44.30 36.26
N LEU A 248 65.76 43.23 35.79
CA LEU A 248 65.18 42.26 34.85
C LEU A 248 63.97 41.54 35.43
N ASN A 249 64.04 41.11 36.69
CA ASN A 249 62.91 40.43 37.34
C ASN A 249 61.74 41.37 37.61
N ALA A 250 62.01 42.63 38.01
CA ALA A 250 60.96 43.63 38.21
C ALA A 250 60.23 43.94 36.90
N GLU A 251 60.96 44.10 35.80
CA GLU A 251 60.38 44.31 34.47
C GLU A 251 59.58 43.09 34.00
N ALA A 252 60.11 41.88 34.17
CA ALA A 252 59.43 40.64 33.80
C ALA A 252 58.15 40.38 34.62
N VAL A 253 58.15 40.67 35.92
CA VAL A 253 56.96 40.57 36.77
C VAL A 253 55.94 41.64 36.40
N GLN A 254 56.40 42.86 36.11
CA GLN A 254 55.53 43.96 35.70
C GLN A 254 54.88 43.70 34.34
N SER A 255 55.61 43.17 33.36
CA SER A 255 55.05 42.79 32.06
C SER A 255 54.08 41.62 32.20
N ALA A 256 54.45 40.56 32.93
CA ALA A 256 53.56 39.43 33.19
C ALA A 256 52.28 39.84 33.92
N TYR A 257 52.36 40.78 34.88
CA TYR A 257 51.18 41.33 35.56
C TYR A 257 50.28 42.12 34.61
N ARG A 258 50.86 42.94 33.72
CA ARG A 258 50.11 43.68 32.69
C ARG A 258 49.41 42.73 31.72
N ASP A 259 50.12 41.75 31.18
CA ASP A 259 49.58 40.75 30.25
C ASP A 259 48.45 39.95 30.91
N TYR A 260 48.63 39.56 32.18
CA TYR A 260 47.60 38.90 32.97
C TYR A 260 46.36 39.78 33.15
N GLN A 261 46.52 41.07 33.45
CA GLN A 261 45.40 42.01 33.56
C GLN A 261 44.64 42.15 32.24
N GLU A 262 45.33 42.28 31.11
CA GLU A 262 44.70 42.34 29.78
C GLU A 262 43.87 41.07 29.49
N LEU A 263 44.43 39.90 29.75
CA LEU A 263 43.72 38.63 29.58
C LEU A 263 42.57 38.44 30.57
N SER A 264 42.73 38.90 31.82
CA SER A 264 41.69 38.84 32.85
C SER A 264 40.48 39.71 32.50
N LEU A 265 40.71 40.90 31.93
CA LEU A 265 39.66 41.75 31.37
C LEU A 265 38.92 41.05 30.21
N ALA A 266 39.61 40.24 29.42
CA ALA A 266 39.03 39.45 28.33
C ALA A 266 38.33 38.15 28.79
N ARG A 267 38.50 37.70 30.05
CA ARG A 267 37.93 36.44 30.59
C ARG A 267 36.43 36.31 30.36
N ALA A 268 35.68 37.38 30.64
CA ALA A 268 34.23 37.38 30.46
C ALA A 268 33.84 37.24 28.99
N GLY A 269 34.61 37.88 28.09
CA GLY A 269 34.46 37.74 26.65
C GLY A 269 34.73 36.32 26.18
N LEU A 270 35.83 35.71 26.65
CA LEU A 270 36.22 34.34 26.31
C LEU A 270 35.15 33.33 26.73
N LYS A 271 34.64 33.44 27.95
CA LYS A 271 33.53 32.61 28.44
C LYS A 271 32.28 32.75 27.57
N ARG A 272 31.92 34.00 27.20
CA ARG A 272 30.75 34.25 26.34
C ARG A 272 30.94 33.65 24.95
N ILE A 273 32.11 33.79 24.34
CA ILE A 273 32.43 33.23 23.03
C ILE A 273 32.29 31.71 23.05
N PHE A 274 32.94 31.01 23.98
CA PHE A 274 32.83 29.55 24.06
C PHE A 274 31.40 29.09 24.37
N ALA A 275 30.71 29.77 25.29
CA ALA A 275 29.32 29.45 25.61
C ALA A 275 28.41 29.64 24.38
N LEU A 276 28.57 30.73 23.63
CA LEU A 276 27.80 31.00 22.41
C LEU A 276 28.10 29.97 21.33
N THR A 277 29.37 29.68 21.05
CA THR A 277 29.78 28.69 20.04
C THR A 277 29.25 27.30 20.39
N LEU A 278 29.38 26.85 21.65
CA LEU A 278 28.83 25.56 22.11
C LEU A 278 27.31 25.53 22.03
N THR A 279 26.63 26.61 22.40
CA THR A 279 25.16 26.70 22.34
C THR A 279 24.68 26.64 20.89
N LEU A 280 25.34 27.36 19.99
CA LEU A 280 25.01 27.38 18.57
C LEU A 280 25.31 26.04 17.91
N ALA A 281 26.42 25.40 18.27
CA ALA A 281 26.76 24.05 17.83
C ALA A 281 25.72 23.02 18.27
N LEU A 282 25.33 23.04 19.56
CA LEU A 282 24.28 22.17 20.07
C LEU A 282 22.95 22.44 19.35
N LEU A 283 22.54 23.71 19.23
CA LEU A 283 21.28 24.08 18.60
C LEU A 283 21.21 23.59 17.16
N LEU A 284 22.25 23.84 16.37
CA LEU A 284 22.32 23.41 14.99
C LEU A 284 22.35 21.88 14.84
N ALA A 285 23.12 21.19 15.68
CA ALA A 285 23.15 19.72 15.71
C ALA A 285 21.77 19.15 16.09
N LEU A 286 21.12 19.73 17.10
CA LEU A 286 19.79 19.35 17.57
C LEU A 286 18.74 19.54 16.47
N LEU A 287 18.68 20.72 15.86
CA LEU A 287 17.72 21.01 14.80
C LEU A 287 17.94 20.14 13.57
N SER A 288 19.20 19.90 13.20
CA SER A 288 19.55 18.99 12.12
C SER A 288 19.14 17.55 12.44
N ALA A 289 19.39 17.08 13.67
CA ALA A 289 18.97 15.75 14.12
C ALA A 289 17.45 15.60 14.11
N LEU A 290 16.70 16.61 14.55
CA LEU A 290 15.23 16.63 14.49
C LEU A 290 14.72 16.61 13.03
N ALA A 291 15.34 17.37 12.14
CA ALA A 291 14.98 17.36 10.72
C ALA A 291 15.24 15.98 10.08
N VAL A 292 16.37 15.35 10.39
CA VAL A 292 16.72 13.99 9.94
C VAL A 292 15.77 12.95 10.54
N ALA A 293 15.45 13.05 11.83
CA ALA A 293 14.49 12.18 12.51
C ALA A 293 13.11 12.22 11.84
N PHE A 294 12.65 13.39 11.41
CA PHE A 294 11.41 13.52 10.65
C PHE A 294 11.47 12.79 9.30
N VAL A 295 12.57 12.93 8.55
CA VAL A 295 12.77 12.24 7.26
C VAL A 295 12.74 10.72 7.45
N ILE A 296 13.43 10.20 8.47
CA ILE A 296 13.47 8.76 8.78
C ILE A 296 12.07 8.29 9.18
N SER A 297 11.38 9.00 10.08
CA SER A 297 10.02 8.66 10.50
C SER A 297 9.06 8.59 9.31
N ARG A 298 9.12 9.57 8.39
CA ARG A 298 8.30 9.56 7.18
C ARG A 298 8.63 8.40 6.24
N ARG A 299 9.93 8.08 6.07
CA ARG A 299 10.39 6.98 5.21
C ARG A 299 9.92 5.61 5.72
N MET A 300 9.98 5.38 7.03
CA MET A 300 9.55 4.12 7.63
C MET A 300 8.03 3.99 7.74
N SER A 301 7.34 5.07 8.10
CA SER A 301 5.89 5.00 8.32
C SER A 301 5.07 4.87 7.04
N ALA A 302 5.57 5.34 5.88
CA ALA A 302 4.80 5.31 4.64
C ALA A 302 4.53 3.86 4.14
N PRO A 303 5.53 2.98 3.96
CA PRO A 303 5.29 1.58 3.58
C PRO A 303 4.41 0.83 4.59
N LEU A 304 4.65 1.02 5.88
CA LEU A 304 3.85 0.40 6.94
C LEU A 304 2.38 0.82 6.90
N SER A 305 2.10 2.08 6.58
CA SER A 305 0.73 2.57 6.43
C SER A 305 0.02 2.01 5.19
N ILE A 306 0.76 1.72 4.11
CA ILE A 306 0.19 1.06 2.92
C ILE A 306 -0.13 -0.40 3.24
N LEU A 307 0.79 -1.11 3.90
CA LEU A 307 0.55 -2.50 4.32
C LEU A 307 -0.63 -2.62 5.28
N ALA A 308 -0.72 -1.74 6.28
CA ALA A 308 -1.82 -1.77 7.23
C ALA A 308 -3.18 -1.48 6.56
N ARG A 309 -3.25 -0.51 5.63
CA ARG A 309 -4.46 -0.31 4.82
C ARG A 309 -4.76 -1.50 3.90
N GLY A 310 -3.71 -2.08 3.32
CA GLY A 310 -3.85 -3.23 2.46
C GLY A 310 -4.37 -4.45 3.19
N THR A 311 -3.91 -4.68 4.42
CA THR A 311 -4.40 -5.78 5.25
C THR A 311 -5.87 -5.55 5.62
N ASP A 312 -6.26 -4.29 5.90
CA ASP A 312 -7.66 -3.94 6.17
C ASP A 312 -8.57 -4.14 4.93
N ALA A 313 -8.09 -3.78 3.74
CA ALA A 313 -8.80 -4.05 2.48
C ALA A 313 -8.99 -5.56 2.23
N VAL A 314 -7.94 -6.35 2.47
CA VAL A 314 -7.99 -7.82 2.38
C VAL A 314 -9.00 -8.40 3.38
N MET A 315 -9.08 -7.88 4.61
CA MET A 315 -10.10 -8.30 5.59
C MET A 315 -11.52 -7.98 5.13
N GLN A 316 -11.72 -6.92 4.35
CA GLN A 316 -13.01 -6.53 3.78
C GLN A 316 -13.35 -7.30 2.49
N GLY A 317 -12.49 -8.22 2.05
CA GLY A 317 -12.68 -9.04 0.86
C GLY A 317 -12.29 -8.36 -0.46
N ASP A 318 -11.63 -7.20 -0.39
CA ASP A 318 -11.01 -6.54 -1.54
C ASP A 318 -9.55 -7.01 -1.70
N PHE A 319 -9.32 -7.85 -2.70
CA PHE A 319 -8.00 -8.40 -3.02
C PHE A 319 -7.29 -7.66 -4.15
N SER A 320 -7.74 -6.44 -4.48
CA SER A 320 -7.16 -5.64 -5.55
C SER A 320 -5.65 -5.44 -5.34
N PRO A 321 -4.80 -5.57 -6.39
CA PRO A 321 -3.36 -5.45 -6.26
C PRO A 321 -2.95 -4.05 -5.79
N ILE A 322 -2.30 -3.98 -4.63
CA ILE A 322 -1.81 -2.71 -4.10
C ILE A 322 -0.46 -2.37 -4.76
N PRO A 323 -0.24 -1.11 -5.17
CA PRO A 323 1.04 -0.68 -5.71
C PRO A 323 2.16 -0.81 -4.66
N ALA A 324 3.09 -1.74 -4.89
CA ALA A 324 4.31 -1.89 -4.11
C ALA A 324 5.19 -0.66 -4.32
N LEU A 325 5.69 -0.11 -3.21
CA LEU A 325 6.68 0.95 -3.25
C LEU A 325 8.03 0.35 -3.64
N ALA A 326 8.66 0.89 -4.69
CA ALA A 326 9.99 0.48 -5.13
C ALA A 326 11.06 0.98 -4.13
N THR A 327 11.17 0.28 -2.99
CA THR A 327 12.21 0.54 -1.99
C THR A 327 13.16 -0.65 -1.97
N ARG A 328 14.48 -0.41 -1.95
CA ARG A 328 15.51 -1.46 -1.97
C ARG A 328 15.89 -1.95 -0.57
N ASP A 329 14.96 -1.91 0.37
CA ASP A 329 15.15 -2.32 1.77
C ASP A 329 14.18 -3.46 2.15
N GLU A 330 14.29 -3.96 3.39
CA GLU A 330 13.48 -5.06 3.91
C GLU A 330 11.98 -4.76 3.86
N LEU A 331 11.62 -3.48 4.00
CA LEU A 331 10.23 -3.02 3.82
C LEU A 331 9.78 -3.18 2.36
N GLY A 332 10.66 -2.94 1.40
CA GLY A 332 10.43 -3.26 -0.02
C GLY A 332 10.10 -4.74 -0.22
N THR A 333 10.94 -5.64 0.29
CA THR A 333 10.70 -7.09 0.23
C THR A 333 9.35 -7.47 0.85
N LEU A 334 9.00 -6.90 2.00
CA LEU A 334 7.71 -7.14 2.66
C LEU A 334 6.52 -6.67 1.81
N THR A 335 6.61 -5.47 1.22
CA THR A 335 5.55 -4.97 0.31
C THR A 335 5.38 -5.84 -0.93
N GLN A 336 6.47 -6.41 -1.45
CA GLN A 336 6.43 -7.32 -2.59
C GLN A 336 5.82 -8.68 -2.21
N SER A 337 6.17 -9.24 -1.05
CA SER A 337 5.55 -10.46 -0.52
C SER A 337 4.06 -10.27 -0.27
N PHE A 338 3.65 -9.12 0.29
CA PHE A 338 2.24 -8.80 0.50
C PHE A 338 1.47 -8.69 -0.83
N ARG A 339 2.05 -8.02 -1.84
CA ARG A 339 1.46 -7.97 -3.18
C ARG A 339 1.24 -9.38 -3.76
N ARG A 340 2.25 -10.25 -3.69
CA ARG A 340 2.15 -11.63 -4.19
C ARG A 340 1.03 -12.40 -3.50
N MET A 341 0.87 -12.22 -2.19
CA MET A 341 -0.23 -12.82 -1.42
C MET A 341 -1.60 -12.30 -1.90
N THR A 342 -1.74 -10.98 -2.09
CA THR A 342 -3.02 -10.39 -2.58
C THR A 342 -3.36 -10.83 -4.00
N GLU A 343 -2.36 -10.95 -4.88
CA GLU A 343 -2.54 -11.47 -6.25
C GLU A 343 -3.03 -12.93 -6.21
N GLN A 344 -2.40 -13.78 -5.39
CA GLN A 344 -2.82 -15.18 -5.21
C GLN A 344 -4.25 -15.32 -4.66
N LEU A 345 -4.65 -14.45 -3.72
CA LEU A 345 -6.02 -14.46 -3.18
C LEU A 345 -7.05 -14.02 -4.23
N ASN A 346 -6.72 -12.99 -5.02
CA ASN A 346 -7.59 -12.52 -6.09
C ASN A 346 -7.78 -13.60 -7.18
N ASP A 347 -6.69 -14.26 -7.58
CA ASP A 347 -6.73 -15.35 -8.56
C ASP A 347 -7.53 -16.55 -8.04
N ALA A 348 -7.32 -16.95 -6.78
CA ALA A 348 -8.07 -18.05 -6.14
C ALA A 348 -9.57 -17.74 -6.05
N ARG A 349 -9.95 -16.49 -5.72
CA ARG A 349 -11.34 -16.05 -5.71
C ARG A 349 -11.95 -16.10 -7.12
N ALA A 350 -11.26 -15.55 -8.11
CA ALA A 350 -11.73 -15.55 -9.49
C ALA A 350 -11.90 -16.99 -10.03
N GLN A 351 -11.01 -17.90 -9.64
CA GLN A 351 -11.13 -19.31 -9.99
C GLN A 351 -12.35 -19.97 -9.32
N ALA A 352 -12.56 -19.72 -8.02
CA ALA A 352 -13.72 -20.26 -7.29
C ALA A 352 -15.06 -19.73 -7.86
N GLU A 353 -15.13 -18.44 -8.19
CA GLU A 353 -16.32 -17.84 -8.81
C GLU A 353 -16.60 -18.45 -10.19
N ARG A 354 -15.56 -18.70 -11.01
CA ARG A 354 -15.73 -19.40 -12.31
C ARG A 354 -16.25 -20.81 -12.13
N SER A 355 -15.63 -21.63 -11.28
CA SER A 355 -16.09 -23.01 -11.04
C SER A 355 -17.51 -23.08 -10.48
N ARG A 356 -17.90 -22.12 -9.64
CA ARG A 356 -19.29 -21.98 -9.20
C ARG A 356 -20.23 -21.66 -10.36
N SER A 357 -19.87 -20.71 -11.22
CA SER A 357 -20.70 -20.37 -12.40
C SER A 357 -20.82 -21.54 -13.39
N GLU A 358 -19.74 -22.30 -13.61
CA GLU A 358 -19.75 -23.48 -14.47
C GLU A 358 -20.66 -24.58 -13.91
N THR A 359 -20.62 -24.83 -12.61
CA THR A 359 -21.50 -25.82 -11.97
C THR A 359 -22.97 -25.39 -11.96
N GLU A 360 -23.27 -24.12 -11.70
CA GLU A 360 -24.64 -23.58 -11.78
C GLU A 360 -25.18 -23.63 -13.22
N ALA A 361 -24.36 -23.29 -14.22
CA ALA A 361 -24.73 -23.38 -15.63
C ALA A 361 -24.95 -24.83 -16.07
N ALA A 362 -24.08 -25.76 -15.68
CA ALA A 362 -24.23 -27.19 -15.98
C ALA A 362 -25.50 -27.77 -15.34
N ARG A 363 -25.80 -27.38 -14.09
CA ARG A 363 -27.03 -27.78 -13.40
C ARG A 363 -28.27 -27.28 -14.14
N THR A 364 -28.31 -25.99 -14.46
CA THR A 364 -29.43 -25.36 -15.19
C THR A 364 -29.64 -26.01 -16.56
N TYR A 365 -28.55 -26.32 -17.26
CA TYR A 365 -28.59 -27.03 -18.54
C TYR A 365 -29.20 -28.43 -18.39
N LEU A 366 -28.75 -29.22 -17.40
CA LEU A 366 -29.30 -30.57 -17.16
C LEU A 366 -30.78 -30.54 -16.76
N GLU A 367 -31.19 -29.59 -15.90
CA GLU A 367 -32.60 -29.39 -15.54
C GLU A 367 -33.43 -29.04 -16.78
N GLY A 368 -32.93 -28.17 -17.67
CA GLY A 368 -33.58 -27.82 -18.93
C GLY A 368 -33.67 -28.96 -19.94
N VAL A 369 -32.63 -29.79 -20.05
CA VAL A 369 -32.63 -31.00 -20.90
C VAL A 369 -33.66 -32.00 -20.38
N LEU A 370 -33.65 -32.32 -19.09
CA LEU A 370 -34.59 -33.29 -18.50
C LEU A 370 -36.04 -32.81 -18.61
N GLY A 371 -36.31 -31.51 -18.42
CA GLY A 371 -37.64 -30.93 -18.49
C GLY A 371 -38.30 -31.00 -19.88
N ASN A 372 -37.53 -30.92 -20.96
CA ASN A 372 -38.06 -30.93 -22.34
C ASN A 372 -38.09 -32.30 -23.01
N LEU A 373 -37.67 -33.37 -22.33
CA LEU A 373 -37.77 -34.73 -22.87
C LEU A 373 -39.24 -35.19 -22.86
N SER A 374 -39.75 -35.59 -24.02
CA SER A 374 -41.08 -36.22 -24.17
C SER A 374 -41.16 -37.60 -23.54
N THR A 375 -40.01 -38.24 -23.31
CA THR A 375 -39.85 -39.51 -22.61
C THR A 375 -39.96 -39.32 -21.10
N GLY A 376 -40.60 -40.26 -20.40
CA GLY A 376 -40.67 -40.27 -18.95
C GLY A 376 -39.37 -40.76 -18.32
N VAL A 377 -38.82 -40.01 -17.37
CA VAL A 377 -37.61 -40.36 -16.61
C VAL A 377 -37.92 -40.28 -15.13
N LEU A 378 -37.71 -41.39 -14.42
CA LEU A 378 -37.81 -41.51 -12.97
C LEU A 378 -36.46 -41.95 -12.41
N ALA A 379 -35.92 -41.19 -11.46
CA ALA A 379 -34.70 -41.54 -10.75
C ALA A 379 -35.05 -41.97 -9.32
N PHE A 380 -34.50 -43.10 -8.89
CA PHE A 380 -34.72 -43.70 -7.58
C PHE A 380 -33.43 -43.76 -6.75
N SER A 381 -33.57 -43.68 -5.43
CA SER A 381 -32.50 -43.94 -4.48
C SER A 381 -32.14 -45.43 -4.42
N PRO A 382 -31.00 -45.82 -3.82
CA PRO A 382 -30.71 -47.22 -3.49
C PRO A 382 -31.76 -47.88 -2.58
N SER A 383 -32.55 -47.08 -1.85
CA SER A 383 -33.65 -47.51 -0.98
C SER A 383 -35.02 -47.52 -1.69
N THR A 384 -35.03 -47.56 -3.02
CA THR A 384 -36.23 -47.63 -3.90
C THR A 384 -37.26 -46.53 -3.66
N ARG A 385 -36.79 -45.32 -3.31
CA ARG A 385 -37.62 -44.11 -3.19
C ARG A 385 -37.38 -43.17 -4.36
N LEU A 386 -38.42 -42.46 -4.80
CA LEU A 386 -38.31 -41.50 -5.89
C LEU A 386 -37.45 -40.31 -5.45
N ARG A 387 -36.46 -39.95 -6.28
CA ARG A 387 -35.57 -38.78 -6.08
C ARG A 387 -35.86 -37.66 -7.06
N ALA A 388 -36.26 -38.00 -8.28
CA ALA A 388 -36.60 -37.03 -9.31
C ALA A 388 -37.50 -37.67 -10.36
N ALA A 389 -38.42 -36.88 -10.90
CA ALA A 389 -39.26 -37.21 -12.05
C ALA A 389 -39.22 -36.04 -13.04
N ASN A 390 -39.07 -36.32 -14.33
CA ASN A 390 -39.13 -35.27 -15.34
C ASN A 390 -40.58 -34.97 -15.78
N GLN A 391 -40.77 -33.87 -16.52
CA GLN A 391 -42.11 -33.46 -16.98
C GLN A 391 -42.74 -34.50 -17.92
N GLY A 392 -41.94 -35.19 -18.75
CA GLY A 392 -42.41 -36.29 -19.59
C GLY A 392 -43.03 -37.44 -18.80
N ALA A 393 -42.49 -37.76 -17.62
CA ALA A 393 -43.02 -38.83 -16.77
C ALA A 393 -44.40 -38.48 -16.23
N LEU A 394 -44.59 -37.22 -15.81
CA LEU A 394 -45.87 -36.72 -15.33
C LEU A 394 -46.92 -36.72 -16.45
N ALA A 395 -46.53 -36.34 -17.66
CA ALA A 395 -47.42 -36.28 -18.82
C ALA A 395 -47.84 -37.67 -19.33
N ILE A 396 -46.91 -38.64 -19.41
CA ILE A 396 -47.21 -40.00 -19.88
C ILE A 396 -48.07 -40.74 -18.86
N LEU A 397 -47.72 -40.66 -17.56
CA LEU A 397 -48.45 -41.33 -16.49
C LEU A 397 -49.77 -40.63 -16.14
N ASP A 398 -49.96 -39.38 -16.55
CA ASP A 398 -51.10 -38.54 -16.18
C ASP A 398 -51.26 -38.40 -14.65
N ASP A 399 -50.12 -38.35 -13.94
CA ASP A 399 -50.05 -38.20 -12.49
C ASP A 399 -48.95 -37.18 -12.12
N ARG A 400 -49.23 -36.33 -11.13
CA ARG A 400 -48.28 -35.34 -10.62
C ARG A 400 -47.22 -35.96 -9.69
N LEU A 401 -47.42 -37.21 -9.25
CA LEU A 401 -46.54 -37.97 -8.36
C LEU A 401 -46.19 -37.21 -7.05
N GLU A 402 -47.05 -36.29 -6.64
CA GLU A 402 -46.81 -35.41 -5.51
C GLU A 402 -46.90 -36.20 -4.19
N GLY A 403 -45.86 -36.12 -3.35
CA GLY A 403 -45.73 -36.91 -2.13
C GLY A 403 -45.21 -38.34 -2.33
N TRP A 404 -44.89 -38.74 -3.58
CA TRP A 404 -44.40 -40.09 -3.86
C TRP A 404 -42.91 -40.29 -3.53
N GLU A 405 -42.20 -39.21 -3.24
CA GLU A 405 -40.80 -39.19 -2.76
C GLU A 405 -40.68 -39.77 -1.34
N ASP A 406 -41.73 -39.60 -0.54
CA ASP A 406 -41.79 -40.03 0.87
C ASP A 406 -42.33 -41.45 1.06
N ILE A 407 -42.69 -42.15 -0.03
CA ILE A 407 -43.12 -43.55 -0.01
C ILE A 407 -42.17 -44.43 -0.82
N ALA A 408 -41.96 -45.67 -0.37
CA ALA A 408 -41.17 -46.64 -1.12
C ALA A 408 -41.96 -47.12 -2.35
N LEU A 409 -41.26 -47.46 -3.45
CA LEU A 409 -41.87 -47.91 -4.71
C LEU A 409 -42.88 -49.05 -4.49
N ALA A 410 -42.58 -50.01 -3.61
CA ALA A 410 -43.47 -51.12 -3.27
C ALA A 410 -44.85 -50.72 -2.71
N GLN A 411 -44.97 -49.49 -2.19
CA GLN A 411 -46.19 -48.96 -1.58
C GLN A 411 -46.93 -47.99 -2.50
N TRP A 412 -46.52 -47.84 -3.76
CA TRP A 412 -47.18 -46.95 -4.71
C TRP A 412 -48.66 -47.34 -4.90
N PRO A 413 -49.60 -46.39 -4.69
CA PRO A 413 -51.03 -46.68 -4.70
C PRO A 413 -51.65 -46.75 -6.10
N ARG A 414 -50.99 -46.19 -7.12
CA ARG A 414 -51.43 -46.16 -8.52
C ARG A 414 -50.32 -46.69 -9.44
N HIS A 415 -50.67 -47.06 -10.67
CA HIS A 415 -49.79 -47.71 -11.66
C HIS A 415 -49.11 -49.01 -11.15
N PRO A 416 -49.90 -50.03 -10.70
CA PRO A 416 -49.34 -51.28 -10.20
C PRO A 416 -48.50 -52.02 -11.26
N GLU A 417 -48.87 -51.93 -12.54
CA GLU A 417 -48.14 -52.55 -13.65
C GLU A 417 -46.72 -51.97 -13.79
N LEU A 418 -46.59 -50.65 -13.61
CA LEU A 418 -45.30 -49.94 -13.64
C LEU A 418 -44.46 -50.34 -12.42
N ARG A 419 -45.07 -50.30 -11.23
CA ARG A 419 -44.43 -50.65 -9.95
C ARG A 419 -43.86 -52.07 -9.97
N ASP A 420 -44.70 -53.05 -10.30
CA ASP A 420 -44.34 -54.47 -10.20
C ASP A 420 -43.25 -54.82 -11.22
N THR A 421 -43.29 -54.20 -12.41
CA THR A 421 -42.27 -54.37 -13.44
C THR A 421 -40.92 -53.82 -13.02
N ILE A 422 -40.87 -52.63 -12.41
CA ILE A 422 -39.63 -52.01 -11.93
C ILE A 422 -39.04 -52.81 -10.77
N LEU A 423 -39.85 -53.24 -9.80
CA LEU A 423 -39.38 -54.03 -8.66
C LEU A 423 -38.81 -55.38 -9.11
N ALA A 424 -39.52 -56.10 -9.98
CA ALA A 424 -39.03 -57.36 -10.53
C ALA A 424 -37.70 -57.19 -11.28
N ALA A 425 -37.54 -56.09 -12.03
CA ALA A 425 -36.29 -55.83 -12.75
C ALA A 425 -35.13 -55.42 -11.82
N ILE A 426 -35.40 -54.76 -10.69
CA ILE A 426 -34.41 -54.47 -9.65
C ILE A 426 -33.96 -55.77 -8.96
N ASP A 427 -34.90 -56.65 -8.64
CA ASP A 427 -34.62 -57.94 -7.97
C ASP A 427 -33.78 -58.89 -8.85
N GLU A 428 -33.93 -58.81 -10.17
CA GLU A 428 -33.13 -59.57 -11.14
C GLU A 428 -31.66 -59.11 -11.25
N GLY A 429 -31.32 -57.94 -10.69
CA GLY A 429 -29.93 -57.47 -10.56
C GLY A 429 -29.21 -57.16 -11.88
N GLN A 430 -29.93 -56.88 -12.97
CA GLN A 430 -29.34 -56.54 -14.26
C GLN A 430 -28.91 -55.06 -14.33
N GLU A 431 -27.73 -54.78 -14.89
CA GLU A 431 -27.22 -53.40 -15.07
C GLU A 431 -28.12 -52.54 -15.98
N SER A 432 -28.74 -53.16 -16.98
CA SER A 432 -29.69 -52.53 -17.89
C SER A 432 -30.76 -53.53 -18.32
N TRP A 433 -32.02 -53.10 -18.37
CA TRP A 433 -33.16 -53.94 -18.77
C TRP A 433 -34.15 -53.16 -19.64
N SER A 434 -34.97 -53.87 -20.42
CA SER A 434 -36.03 -53.30 -21.26
C SER A 434 -37.27 -54.18 -21.22
N ARG A 435 -38.44 -53.61 -20.91
CA ARG A 435 -39.72 -54.33 -20.83
C ARG A 435 -40.86 -53.51 -21.41
N GLN A 436 -41.76 -54.17 -22.13
CA GLN A 436 -42.99 -53.56 -22.61
C GLN A 436 -44.12 -53.91 -21.65
N ILE A 437 -44.91 -52.91 -21.26
CA ILE A 437 -46.10 -53.08 -20.41
C ILE A 437 -47.29 -52.38 -21.05
N ASP A 438 -48.48 -52.92 -20.78
CA ASP A 438 -49.73 -52.26 -21.14
C ASP A 438 -50.38 -51.73 -19.86
N ILE A 439 -50.56 -50.42 -19.77
CA ILE A 439 -51.26 -49.73 -18.69
C ILE A 439 -52.72 -49.60 -19.08
N ALA A 440 -53.60 -50.22 -18.29
CA ALA A 440 -55.03 -50.09 -18.48
C ALA A 440 -55.50 -48.69 -18.07
N ASP A 441 -56.21 -48.00 -18.97
CA ASP A 441 -56.92 -46.76 -18.67
C ASP A 441 -58.40 -47.11 -18.36
N PRO A 442 -58.93 -46.76 -17.17
CA PRO A 442 -60.33 -47.00 -16.83
C PRO A 442 -61.34 -46.29 -17.75
N PHE A 443 -60.93 -45.25 -18.47
CA PHE A 443 -61.81 -44.39 -19.26
C PHE A 443 -61.45 -44.32 -20.76
N GLY A 444 -60.47 -45.08 -21.24
CA GLY A 444 -59.96 -44.99 -22.61
C GLY A 444 -59.23 -46.25 -23.12
N PRO A 445 -58.75 -46.24 -24.38
CA PRO A 445 -57.86 -47.29 -24.87
C PRO A 445 -56.55 -47.24 -24.07
N GLY A 446 -56.18 -48.35 -23.43
CA GLY A 446 -54.97 -48.44 -22.60
C GLY A 446 -53.69 -48.04 -23.35
N LYS A 447 -52.67 -47.61 -22.60
CA LYS A 447 -51.38 -47.15 -23.13
C LYS A 447 -50.35 -48.27 -23.10
N THR A 448 -49.58 -48.45 -24.17
CA THR A 448 -48.43 -49.37 -24.17
C THR A 448 -47.15 -48.59 -23.94
N LEU A 449 -46.46 -48.88 -22.84
CA LEU A 449 -45.18 -48.25 -22.49
C LEU A 449 -44.01 -49.20 -22.70
N LEU A 450 -42.90 -48.66 -23.22
CA LEU A 450 -41.61 -49.34 -23.25
C LEU A 450 -40.73 -48.78 -22.14
N LEU A 451 -40.51 -49.55 -21.08
CA LEU A 451 -39.64 -49.19 -19.97
C LEU A 451 -38.22 -49.68 -20.24
N ARG A 452 -37.25 -48.86 -19.86
CA ARG A 452 -35.83 -49.19 -19.81
C ARG A 452 -35.26 -48.73 -18.48
N GLY A 453 -34.66 -49.62 -17.72
CA GLY A 453 -34.00 -49.24 -16.47
C GLY A 453 -32.51 -49.49 -16.51
N SER A 454 -31.75 -48.65 -15.80
CA SER A 454 -30.31 -48.80 -15.63
C SER A 454 -29.85 -48.36 -14.25
N GLN A 455 -28.81 -48.99 -13.71
CA GLN A 455 -28.24 -48.61 -12.42
C GLN A 455 -27.38 -47.34 -12.50
N LEU A 456 -27.48 -46.46 -11.50
CA LEU A 456 -26.64 -45.26 -11.40
C LEU A 456 -25.31 -45.56 -10.67
N PRO A 457 -24.18 -44.99 -11.12
CA PRO A 457 -22.88 -45.15 -10.45
C PRO A 457 -22.91 -44.69 -8.99
N GLN A 458 -22.20 -45.41 -8.10
CA GLN A 458 -22.16 -45.07 -6.67
C GLN A 458 -21.55 -43.69 -6.38
N ALA A 459 -20.66 -43.19 -7.23
CA ALA A 459 -20.07 -41.85 -7.10
C ALA A 459 -21.10 -40.71 -7.12
N GLY A 460 -22.27 -40.92 -7.76
CA GLY A 460 -23.38 -39.96 -7.82
C GLY A 460 -24.46 -40.18 -6.75
N GLY A 461 -24.19 -40.98 -5.71
CA GLY A 461 -25.17 -41.31 -4.66
C GLY A 461 -26.00 -42.57 -4.94
N GLY A 462 -25.64 -43.34 -5.97
CA GLY A 462 -26.22 -44.64 -6.34
C GLY A 462 -27.72 -44.62 -6.62
N GLY A 463 -28.28 -45.78 -6.95
CA GLY A 463 -29.72 -45.96 -7.20
C GLY A 463 -29.98 -46.45 -8.62
N PHE A 464 -31.17 -46.15 -9.15
CA PHE A 464 -31.63 -46.66 -10.44
C PHE A 464 -32.39 -45.58 -11.20
N VAL A 465 -32.26 -45.53 -12.52
CA VAL A 465 -33.06 -44.66 -13.38
C VAL A 465 -33.91 -45.53 -14.27
N VAL A 466 -35.18 -45.17 -14.41
CA VAL A 466 -36.14 -45.81 -15.30
C VAL A 466 -36.62 -44.77 -16.29
N VAL A 467 -36.49 -45.10 -17.57
CA VAL A 467 -36.88 -44.29 -18.72
C VAL A 467 -38.01 -45.01 -19.43
N PHE A 468 -39.10 -44.34 -19.81
CA PHE A 468 -40.22 -44.98 -20.49
C PHE A 468 -40.87 -44.10 -21.56
N ASP A 469 -41.21 -44.72 -22.68
CA ASP A 469 -41.84 -44.10 -23.84
C ASP A 469 -43.24 -44.68 -24.07
N ASP A 470 -44.20 -43.83 -24.46
CA ASP A 470 -45.51 -44.27 -24.98
C ASP A 470 -45.37 -44.69 -26.45
N ILE A 471 -45.49 -46.00 -26.70
CA ILE A 471 -45.36 -46.60 -28.03
C ILE A 471 -46.70 -47.05 -28.61
N THR A 472 -47.83 -46.63 -28.01
CA THR A 472 -49.19 -47.05 -28.41
C THR A 472 -49.45 -46.79 -29.89
N GLN A 473 -49.15 -45.57 -30.35
CA GLN A 473 -49.33 -45.20 -31.76
C GLN A 473 -48.37 -45.94 -32.70
N LEU A 474 -47.13 -46.20 -32.25
CA LEU A 474 -46.14 -46.92 -33.05
C LEU A 474 -46.56 -48.37 -33.28
N ILE A 475 -47.06 -49.06 -32.25
CA ILE A 475 -47.58 -50.43 -32.36
C ILE A 475 -48.83 -50.46 -33.24
N ALA A 476 -49.75 -49.49 -33.08
CA ALA A 476 -50.94 -49.39 -33.92
C ALA A 476 -50.57 -49.20 -35.40
N ALA A 477 -49.60 -48.33 -35.71
CA ALA A 477 -49.11 -48.09 -37.05
C ALA A 477 -48.43 -49.33 -37.65
N GLN A 478 -47.57 -50.02 -36.89
CA GLN A 478 -46.93 -51.26 -37.34
C GLN A 478 -47.96 -52.36 -37.65
N ARG A 479 -48.97 -52.53 -36.79
CA ARG A 479 -50.08 -53.49 -37.04
C ARG A 479 -50.85 -53.14 -38.31
N SER A 480 -51.16 -51.86 -38.52
CA SER A 480 -51.87 -51.41 -39.72
C SER A 480 -51.04 -51.63 -41.01
N ALA A 481 -49.74 -51.35 -40.97
CA ALA A 481 -48.85 -51.54 -42.11
C ALA A 481 -48.72 -53.03 -42.49
N ALA A 482 -48.51 -53.90 -41.50
CA ALA A 482 -48.46 -55.34 -41.70
C ALA A 482 -49.77 -55.87 -42.30
N TRP A 483 -50.92 -55.40 -41.81
CA TRP A 483 -52.23 -55.79 -42.34
C TRP A 483 -52.43 -55.35 -43.81
N GLY A 484 -51.95 -54.16 -44.18
CA GLY A 484 -52.01 -53.67 -45.56
C GLY A 484 -51.09 -54.40 -46.54
N GLU A 485 -49.98 -54.97 -46.07
CA GLU A 485 -49.14 -55.87 -46.86
C GLU A 485 -49.86 -57.21 -47.10
N VAL A 486 -50.38 -57.82 -46.03
CA VAL A 486 -51.11 -59.10 -46.10
C VAL A 486 -52.31 -58.99 -47.04
N ALA A 487 -53.12 -57.93 -46.93
CA ALA A 487 -54.27 -57.70 -47.79
C ALA A 487 -53.90 -57.57 -49.28
N ARG A 488 -52.77 -56.92 -49.59
CA ARG A 488 -52.27 -56.76 -50.97
C ARG A 488 -51.85 -58.09 -51.58
N ARG A 489 -51.14 -58.91 -50.82
CA ARG A 489 -50.68 -60.22 -51.29
C ARG A 489 -51.86 -61.15 -51.58
N LEU A 490 -52.82 -61.24 -50.66
CA LEU A 490 -54.07 -61.99 -50.85
C LEU A 490 -54.83 -61.54 -52.11
N ALA A 491 -54.94 -60.24 -52.35
CA ALA A 491 -55.63 -59.73 -53.52
C ALA A 491 -54.98 -60.15 -54.85
N HIS A 492 -53.65 -60.16 -54.91
CA HIS A 492 -52.92 -60.66 -56.08
C HIS A 492 -53.10 -62.17 -56.26
N GLU A 493 -53.03 -62.94 -55.19
CA GLU A 493 -53.17 -64.40 -55.24
C GLU A 493 -54.58 -64.84 -55.64
N ILE A 494 -55.63 -64.07 -55.31
CA ILE A 494 -57.02 -64.34 -55.73
C ILE A 494 -57.30 -63.85 -57.17
N LYS A 495 -56.70 -62.75 -57.63
CA LYS A 495 -56.88 -62.25 -59.01
C LYS A 495 -56.27 -63.18 -60.07
N ASN A 496 -55.18 -63.86 -59.72
CA ASN A 496 -54.45 -64.78 -60.59
C ASN A 496 -55.29 -65.97 -61.11
N PRO A 497 -56.08 -66.70 -60.30
CA PRO A 497 -56.98 -67.74 -60.80
C PRO A 497 -58.22 -67.17 -61.49
N LEU A 498 -58.66 -65.94 -61.16
CA LEU A 498 -59.87 -65.36 -61.74
C LEU A 498 -59.73 -64.96 -63.20
N THR A 499 -58.60 -64.38 -63.58
CA THR A 499 -58.40 -63.89 -64.95
C THR A 499 -58.42 -65.02 -66.00
N PRO A 500 -57.77 -66.18 -65.76
CA PRO A 500 -57.90 -67.35 -66.64
C PRO A 500 -59.31 -67.96 -66.66
N ILE A 501 -60.06 -67.94 -65.55
CA ILE A 501 -61.46 -68.41 -65.52
C ILE A 501 -62.31 -67.55 -66.45
N GLN A 502 -62.17 -66.22 -66.37
CA GLN A 502 -62.84 -65.26 -67.27
C GLN A 502 -62.46 -65.54 -68.74
N LEU A 503 -61.16 -65.56 -69.06
CA LEU A 503 -60.67 -65.78 -70.43
C LEU A 503 -61.08 -67.15 -70.99
N SER A 504 -61.14 -68.18 -70.14
CA SER A 504 -61.57 -69.52 -70.56
C SER A 504 -63.05 -69.53 -70.90
N ALA A 505 -63.90 -68.84 -70.12
CA ALA A 505 -65.33 -68.68 -70.41
C ALA A 505 -65.56 -67.89 -71.71
N GLU A 506 -64.86 -66.77 -71.90
CA GLU A 506 -64.92 -65.95 -73.13
C GLU A 506 -64.45 -66.75 -74.36
N ARG A 507 -63.35 -67.51 -74.22
CA ARG A 507 -62.84 -68.38 -75.29
C ARG A 507 -63.82 -69.51 -75.65
N LEU A 508 -64.47 -70.11 -74.66
CA LEU A 508 -65.50 -71.13 -74.90
C LEU A 508 -66.65 -70.53 -75.70
N GLN A 509 -67.12 -69.33 -75.32
CA GLN A 509 -68.15 -68.61 -76.06
C GLN A 509 -67.72 -68.32 -77.51
N PHE A 510 -66.53 -67.76 -77.71
CA PHE A 510 -66.03 -67.40 -79.04
C PHE A 510 -65.89 -68.63 -79.95
N LYS A 511 -65.25 -69.72 -79.49
CA LYS A 511 -64.98 -70.89 -80.35
C LYS A 511 -66.18 -71.79 -80.65
N LEU A 512 -67.15 -71.87 -79.74
CA LEU A 512 -68.28 -72.80 -79.86
C LEU A 512 -69.55 -72.13 -80.40
N SER A 513 -69.64 -70.80 -80.38
CA SER A 513 -70.82 -70.05 -80.85
C SER A 513 -71.23 -70.41 -82.29
N ASP A 514 -70.28 -70.47 -83.21
CA ASP A 514 -70.53 -70.77 -84.63
C ASP A 514 -70.79 -72.26 -84.93
N LYS A 515 -70.62 -73.15 -83.94
CA LYS A 515 -70.73 -74.60 -84.10
C LYS A 515 -72.00 -75.20 -83.50
N LEU A 516 -72.79 -74.37 -82.82
CA LEU A 516 -74.02 -74.77 -82.13
C LEU A 516 -75.25 -74.27 -82.88
N ASP A 517 -76.35 -75.00 -82.71
CA ASP A 517 -77.69 -74.56 -83.12
C ASP A 517 -78.16 -73.35 -82.30
N GLU A 518 -79.28 -72.75 -82.71
CA GLU A 518 -79.74 -71.47 -82.14
C GLU A 518 -80.04 -71.55 -80.64
N ASP A 519 -80.54 -72.70 -80.16
CA ASP A 519 -80.79 -72.95 -78.75
C ASP A 519 -79.50 -73.16 -77.95
N GLY A 520 -78.55 -73.95 -78.49
CA GLY A 520 -77.24 -74.16 -77.87
C GLY A 520 -76.41 -72.88 -77.77
N ARG A 521 -76.47 -72.01 -78.79
CA ARG A 521 -75.76 -70.73 -78.78
C ARG A 521 -76.29 -69.77 -77.71
N ARG A 522 -77.61 -69.70 -77.53
CA ARG A 522 -78.26 -68.88 -76.50
C ARG A 522 -77.94 -69.37 -75.08
N LEU A 523 -77.90 -70.69 -74.86
CA LEU A 523 -77.53 -71.27 -73.57
C LEU A 523 -76.06 -70.99 -73.24
N LEU A 524 -75.16 -71.22 -74.20
CA LEU A 524 -73.72 -70.97 -74.03
C LEU A 524 -73.46 -69.51 -73.68
N ALA A 525 -74.00 -68.57 -74.45
CA ALA A 525 -73.82 -67.14 -74.22
C ALA A 525 -74.31 -66.70 -72.83
N ARG A 526 -75.45 -67.24 -72.37
CA ARG A 526 -75.99 -66.93 -71.04
C ARG A 526 -75.11 -67.50 -69.92
N ALA A 527 -74.64 -68.73 -70.07
CA ALA A 527 -73.78 -69.39 -69.08
C ALA A 527 -72.39 -68.72 -68.99
N THR A 528 -71.75 -68.41 -70.12
CA THR A 528 -70.44 -67.74 -70.13
C THR A 528 -70.53 -66.30 -69.65
N SER A 529 -71.58 -65.54 -70.04
CA SER A 529 -71.82 -64.19 -69.49
C SER A 529 -71.97 -64.23 -67.98
N THR A 530 -72.76 -65.18 -67.46
CA THR A 530 -72.94 -65.32 -66.00
C THR A 530 -71.60 -65.59 -65.29
N ILE A 531 -70.73 -66.42 -65.85
CA ILE A 531 -69.40 -66.68 -65.28
C ILE A 531 -68.52 -65.44 -65.34
N VAL A 532 -68.50 -64.72 -66.46
CA VAL A 532 -67.74 -63.48 -66.62
C VAL A 532 -68.21 -62.42 -65.62
N ASP A 533 -69.52 -62.21 -65.50
CA ASP A 533 -70.13 -61.25 -64.58
C ASP A 533 -69.81 -61.59 -63.11
N GLN A 534 -69.87 -62.88 -62.74
CA GLN A 534 -69.52 -63.32 -61.38
C GLN A 534 -68.02 -63.16 -61.08
N VAL A 535 -67.15 -63.48 -62.04
CA VAL A 535 -65.71 -63.27 -61.89
C VAL A 535 -65.37 -61.79 -61.79
N GLU A 536 -66.05 -60.92 -62.54
CA GLU A 536 -65.88 -59.47 -62.47
C GLU A 536 -66.37 -58.90 -61.13
N ALA A 537 -67.52 -59.36 -60.64
CA ALA A 537 -68.00 -59.02 -59.30
C ALA A 537 -66.98 -59.43 -58.21
N MET A 538 -66.41 -60.63 -58.30
CA MET A 538 -65.40 -61.11 -57.35
C MET A 538 -64.08 -60.32 -57.44
N LYS A 539 -63.66 -59.96 -58.66
CA LYS A 539 -62.50 -59.08 -58.89
C LYS A 539 -62.70 -57.70 -58.26
N ASN A 540 -63.90 -57.15 -58.33
CA ASN A 540 -64.25 -55.86 -57.71
C ASN A 540 -64.27 -55.94 -56.17
N MET A 541 -64.80 -57.02 -55.59
CA MET A 541 -64.78 -57.24 -54.14
C MET A 541 -63.35 -57.39 -53.61
N VAL A 542 -62.50 -58.15 -54.32
CA VAL A 542 -61.08 -58.34 -53.95
C VAL A 542 -60.28 -57.03 -54.07
N ASN A 543 -60.54 -56.23 -55.11
CA ASN A 543 -59.94 -54.89 -55.22
C ASN A 543 -60.39 -53.98 -54.06
N SER A 544 -61.67 -54.00 -53.70
CA SER A 544 -62.21 -53.20 -52.59
C SER A 544 -61.61 -53.61 -51.24
N PHE A 545 -61.38 -54.92 -51.01
CA PHE A 545 -60.70 -55.42 -49.82
C PHE A 545 -59.22 -54.99 -49.75
N ARG A 546 -58.51 -55.00 -50.88
CA ARG A 546 -57.14 -54.46 -50.99
C ARG A 546 -57.09 -52.97 -50.67
N ASP A 547 -58.08 -52.23 -51.15
CA ASP A 547 -58.12 -50.78 -51.05
C ASP A 547 -58.64 -50.31 -49.67
N TYR A 548 -59.39 -51.13 -48.93
CA TYR A 548 -59.75 -50.87 -47.52
C TYR A 548 -58.53 -50.68 -46.60
N ALA A 549 -57.42 -51.37 -46.91
CA ALA A 549 -56.19 -51.25 -46.14
C ALA A 549 -55.29 -50.09 -46.58
N ARG A 550 -55.76 -49.21 -47.47
CA ARG A 550 -55.10 -47.97 -47.87
C ARG A 550 -56.07 -46.81 -47.72
N LEU A 551 -55.75 -45.81 -46.91
CA LEU A 551 -56.30 -44.48 -47.17
C LEU A 551 -55.70 -44.02 -48.51
N PRO A 552 -56.49 -43.87 -49.59
CA PRO A 552 -55.95 -43.36 -50.84
C PRO A 552 -55.44 -41.93 -50.60
N GLN A 553 -54.24 -41.62 -51.10
CA GLN A 553 -53.72 -40.26 -50.99
C GLN A 553 -54.61 -39.33 -51.83
N PRO A 554 -55.09 -38.21 -51.26
CA PRO A 554 -55.96 -37.29 -51.96
C PRO A 554 -55.22 -36.65 -53.15
N VAL A 555 -55.79 -36.77 -54.34
CA VAL A 555 -55.29 -36.07 -55.53
C VAL A 555 -55.95 -34.71 -55.55
N LEU A 556 -55.17 -33.66 -55.29
CA LEU A 556 -55.66 -32.28 -55.25
C LEU A 556 -55.87 -31.77 -56.67
N THR A 557 -57.12 -31.60 -57.08
CA THR A 557 -57.51 -30.98 -58.35
C THR A 557 -58.46 -29.80 -58.10
N PRO A 558 -58.48 -28.79 -58.98
CA PRO A 558 -59.46 -27.71 -58.92
C PRO A 558 -60.87 -28.31 -59.06
N LEU A 559 -61.68 -28.19 -58.00
CA LEU A 559 -63.03 -28.74 -57.92
C LEU A 559 -64.03 -27.60 -57.81
N ASP A 560 -65.04 -27.61 -58.68
CA ASP A 560 -66.20 -26.74 -58.54
C ASP A 560 -67.07 -27.27 -57.40
N LEU A 561 -66.92 -26.66 -56.22
CA LEU A 561 -67.65 -27.03 -55.01
C LEU A 561 -69.16 -26.98 -55.21
N ASN A 562 -69.68 -26.01 -55.97
CA ASN A 562 -71.12 -25.86 -56.17
C ASN A 562 -71.68 -27.03 -56.97
N ARG A 563 -70.97 -27.42 -58.04
CA ARG A 563 -71.35 -28.58 -58.85
C ARG A 563 -71.26 -29.89 -58.07
N LEU A 564 -70.22 -30.08 -57.25
CA LEU A 564 -70.11 -31.27 -56.40
C LEU A 564 -71.27 -31.34 -55.41
N VAL A 565 -71.62 -30.22 -54.78
CA VAL A 565 -72.74 -30.14 -53.84
C VAL A 565 -74.05 -30.50 -54.53
N ASP A 566 -74.32 -29.99 -55.73
CA ASP A 566 -75.52 -30.34 -56.51
C ASP A 566 -75.57 -31.83 -56.88
N GLU A 567 -74.45 -32.42 -57.31
CA GLU A 567 -74.34 -33.84 -57.64
C GLU A 567 -74.59 -34.72 -56.40
N VAL A 568 -74.04 -34.35 -55.25
CA VAL A 568 -74.24 -35.06 -53.98
C VAL A 568 -75.69 -34.90 -53.48
N LEU A 569 -76.26 -33.70 -53.55
CA LEU A 569 -77.67 -33.46 -53.19
C LEU A 569 -78.63 -34.28 -54.06
N GLY A 570 -78.30 -34.45 -55.34
CA GLY A 570 -79.05 -35.32 -56.26
C GLY A 570 -79.16 -36.77 -55.76
N LEU A 571 -78.09 -37.32 -55.18
CA LEU A 571 -78.03 -38.69 -54.64
C LEU A 571 -78.88 -38.89 -53.38
N TYR A 572 -79.16 -37.83 -52.61
CA TYR A 572 -79.88 -37.88 -51.34
C TYR A 572 -81.31 -37.30 -51.39
N SER A 573 -81.80 -36.88 -52.56
CA SER A 573 -83.09 -36.20 -52.75
C SER A 573 -84.37 -37.07 -52.54
N LYS A 574 -84.28 -38.27 -51.96
CA LYS A 574 -85.48 -39.06 -51.61
C LYS A 574 -86.19 -38.48 -50.37
N ALA A 575 -87.50 -38.27 -50.50
CA ALA A 575 -88.39 -37.52 -49.59
C ALA A 575 -88.60 -38.06 -48.15
N ARG A 576 -87.80 -39.01 -47.66
CA ARG A 576 -87.83 -39.47 -46.24
C ARG A 576 -86.42 -39.80 -45.75
N GLY A 577 -85.79 -38.85 -45.06
CA GLY A 577 -84.51 -39.03 -44.37
C GLY A 577 -84.69 -39.45 -42.89
N THR A 578 -83.72 -40.19 -42.35
CA THR A 578 -83.71 -40.76 -40.99
C THR A 578 -83.35 -39.76 -39.88
N GLY A 579 -83.26 -38.46 -40.18
CA GLY A 579 -82.92 -37.39 -39.21
C GLY A 579 -81.45 -37.37 -38.75
N LEU A 580 -80.64 -38.37 -39.13
CA LEU A 580 -79.24 -38.52 -38.70
C LEU A 580 -78.24 -37.64 -39.48
N GLY A 581 -78.62 -37.14 -40.67
CA GLY A 581 -77.71 -36.41 -41.56
C GLY A 581 -77.14 -35.13 -40.92
N LEU A 582 -77.98 -34.36 -40.23
CA LEU A 582 -77.55 -33.12 -39.56
C LEU A 582 -76.59 -33.36 -38.39
N ALA A 583 -76.77 -34.45 -37.65
CA ALA A 583 -75.86 -34.82 -36.56
C ALA A 583 -74.48 -35.23 -37.09
N ILE A 584 -74.44 -35.95 -38.22
CA ILE A 584 -73.19 -36.35 -38.89
C ILE A 584 -72.49 -35.12 -39.48
N VAL A 585 -73.23 -34.22 -40.14
CA VAL A 585 -72.67 -32.98 -40.70
C VAL A 585 -72.08 -32.09 -39.60
N LYS A 586 -72.80 -31.90 -38.49
CA LYS A 586 -72.27 -31.12 -37.35
C LYS A 586 -71.00 -31.75 -36.78
N LYS A 587 -70.97 -33.08 -36.61
CA LYS A 587 -69.79 -33.79 -36.12
C LYS A 587 -68.58 -33.60 -37.03
N ILE A 588 -68.76 -33.71 -38.36
CA ILE A 588 -67.68 -33.53 -39.34
C ILE A 588 -67.16 -32.10 -39.32
N VAL A 589 -68.05 -31.10 -39.23
CA VAL A 589 -67.66 -29.67 -39.16
C VAL A 589 -66.88 -29.38 -37.87
N ASP A 590 -67.34 -29.92 -36.73
CA ASP A 590 -66.66 -29.77 -35.44
C ASP A 590 -65.26 -30.44 -35.45
N GLU A 591 -65.10 -31.62 -36.09
CA GLU A 591 -63.81 -32.32 -36.24
C GLU A 591 -62.79 -31.57 -37.12
N HIS A 592 -63.24 -30.62 -37.95
CA HIS A 592 -62.37 -29.81 -38.82
C HIS A 592 -62.27 -28.35 -38.33
N ASP A 593 -62.53 -28.09 -37.04
CA ASP A 593 -62.52 -26.77 -36.41
C ASP A 593 -63.41 -25.72 -37.12
N GLY A 594 -64.44 -26.20 -37.83
CA GLY A 594 -65.41 -25.37 -38.50
C GLY A 594 -66.59 -24.97 -37.61
N ARG A 595 -67.48 -24.15 -38.17
CA ARG A 595 -68.79 -23.80 -37.58
C ARG A 595 -69.91 -24.08 -38.56
N ILE A 596 -71.04 -24.56 -38.04
CA ILE A 596 -72.29 -24.71 -38.78
C ILE A 596 -73.43 -23.97 -38.04
N GLU A 597 -74.12 -23.11 -38.77
CA GLU A 597 -75.27 -22.32 -38.30
C GLU A 597 -76.48 -22.62 -39.19
N ILE A 598 -77.67 -22.73 -38.59
CA ILE A 598 -78.92 -23.05 -39.29
C ILE A 598 -80.00 -22.09 -38.81
N GLU A 599 -80.59 -21.35 -39.74
CA GLU A 599 -81.63 -20.35 -39.48
C GLU A 599 -82.82 -20.56 -40.43
N ASN A 600 -84.05 -20.22 -40.02
CA ASN A 600 -85.22 -20.24 -40.91
C ASN A 600 -85.37 -18.89 -41.61
N ILE A 601 -85.64 -18.89 -42.91
CA ILE A 601 -85.88 -17.67 -43.69
C ILE A 601 -87.39 -17.54 -43.98
N ALA A 602 -88.01 -16.44 -43.56
CA ALA A 602 -89.41 -16.13 -43.88
C ALA A 602 -89.51 -15.51 -45.30
N PRO A 603 -90.57 -15.77 -46.09
CA PRO A 603 -91.81 -16.45 -45.71
C PRO A 603 -91.75 -17.99 -45.84
N GLN A 604 -90.76 -18.58 -46.54
CA GLN A 604 -90.47 -20.03 -46.54
C GLN A 604 -88.99 -20.29 -46.90
N GLY A 605 -88.30 -21.15 -46.14
CA GLY A 605 -86.92 -21.59 -46.42
C GLY A 605 -86.07 -21.84 -45.17
N ALA A 606 -84.90 -22.45 -45.34
CA ALA A 606 -83.88 -22.59 -44.32
C ALA A 606 -82.52 -22.15 -44.89
N GLU A 607 -81.78 -21.34 -44.14
CA GLU A 607 -80.40 -20.98 -44.42
C GLU A 607 -79.48 -21.87 -43.59
N ILE A 608 -78.49 -22.49 -44.23
CA ILE A 608 -77.43 -23.25 -43.56
C ILE A 608 -76.11 -22.61 -43.94
N ARG A 609 -75.37 -22.07 -42.97
CA ARG A 609 -74.03 -21.49 -43.18
C ARG A 609 -72.98 -22.41 -42.56
N ILE A 610 -72.00 -22.83 -43.34
CA ILE A 610 -70.86 -23.63 -42.89
C ILE A 610 -69.58 -22.82 -43.13
N ALA A 611 -68.80 -22.62 -42.07
CA ALA A 611 -67.48 -22.00 -42.12
C ALA A 611 -66.43 -23.03 -41.77
N LEU A 612 -65.42 -23.22 -42.63
CA LEU A 612 -64.30 -24.11 -42.38
C LEU A 612 -63.00 -23.30 -42.44
N PRO A 613 -62.05 -23.50 -41.51
CA PRO A 613 -60.76 -22.83 -41.56
C PRO A 613 -59.95 -23.30 -42.77
N LEU A 614 -59.37 -22.36 -43.52
CA LEU A 614 -58.38 -22.68 -44.55
C LEU A 614 -57.08 -23.10 -43.84
N ALA A 615 -56.65 -24.34 -44.05
CA ALA A 615 -55.32 -24.78 -43.63
C ALA A 615 -54.25 -23.88 -44.26
N ALA A 616 -53.31 -23.40 -43.43
CA ALA A 616 -52.17 -22.59 -43.86
C ALA A 616 -51.16 -23.42 -44.67
#